data_AF-A0A4D7QE66-F1
#
_entry.id   AF-A0A4D7QE66-F1
#
_cell.length_a   1.000
_cell.length_b   1.000
_cell.length_c   1.000
_cell.angle_alpha   90.00
_cell.angle_beta   90.00
_cell.angle_gamma   90.00
#
_symmetry.space_group_name_H-M   'P 1'
#
loop_
_entity.id
_entity.type
_entity.pdbx_description
1 polymer ?
#
loop_
_entity_poly.entity_id
_entity_poly.type
_entity_poly.pdbx_seq_one_letter_code
_entity_poly.pdbx_strand_id
1 'polypeptide(L)'
;MFGDDPRDRVGPAAGREGHDDADGAAGCRIVVGKGRRIGADRQDQPQSKTLHVVLHRRLVQIGQPSRKVRSRVSAGATNCAEHGSPALAGMTQPPRSVTNRPPNRSREISDMRIACGGFMHETNTFVPEPTGWASFTQEGAWPGFTRGGEILTKFRPFNIAIAGFMDVAEKAGHTIVPLSWSFAQPSGKVADSVFERACAYLLADIADTAPDAVFLELHGAMTAESFEDAEGELLARVRRLVGPDMTVVASLDLHANVTTKMVDNASFMSAYRTYPHIDWLQTGQRVAQWFDRVKAWGPQPARAFRQIPFLIPIASGCSMIEPMKGLYALLAEIEAETGVHLSLCPGFPSADIFDMGATVIGYGADQKTVDAAVDRLTGAVIRSEAAFLEHLAKPQDEALDIAYKRAAGATKPVIIADTQDNPGAGGASMTTGFLKGLIDRKAENTLLALLHEPGIAATAHQAGKGAMIDVTFAASGTGPGEVPLAARAEIIALSDGRFTGTGPMVGGQPINMGPSAWLRIGGIDVVVGTVRQQPHCIAVCTHLGIDITGYKVVVLKSSVHFRGDWQPYADSVVVGASPGAALDDTGTIPFVHLRPNVRRRPMSNH
;
A
#
# COMPACT_ATOMS: atom_id res chain seq x y z
N MET A 1 60.48 9.54 -9.59
CA MET A 1 61.83 10.06 -9.28
C MET A 1 61.80 10.62 -7.85
N PHE A 2 62.94 11.05 -7.33
CA PHE A 2 63.14 11.71 -6.02
C PHE A 2 62.10 12.81 -5.70
N GLY A 3 61.78 13.11 -4.43
CA GLY A 3 62.29 12.55 -3.17
C GLY A 3 61.85 13.36 -1.93
N ASP A 4 62.48 13.05 -0.79
CA ASP A 4 62.67 13.90 0.40
C ASP A 4 61.47 14.26 1.33
N ASP A 5 61.15 13.33 2.24
CA ASP A 5 60.91 13.63 3.66
C ASP A 5 62.27 13.93 4.34
N PRO A 6 62.42 14.87 5.32
CA PRO A 6 62.49 14.43 6.75
C PRO A 6 62.20 15.47 7.86
N ARG A 7 61.36 15.13 8.86
CA ARG A 7 61.73 15.02 10.33
C ARG A 7 60.59 15.15 11.37
N ASP A 8 60.63 14.26 12.36
CA ASP A 8 60.00 14.38 13.69
C ASP A 8 60.65 15.45 14.60
N ARG A 9 59.92 15.90 15.67
CA ARG A 9 60.20 15.50 17.08
C ARG A 9 59.34 16.18 18.17
N VAL A 10 58.56 15.34 18.86
CA VAL A 10 58.37 15.21 20.34
C VAL A 10 58.80 16.36 21.29
N GLY A 11 57.89 16.79 22.19
CA GLY A 11 58.24 17.45 23.47
C GLY A 11 57.04 18.03 24.26
N PRO A 12 56.77 17.62 25.53
CA PRO A 12 55.57 18.06 26.28
C PRO A 12 55.84 18.90 27.56
N ALA A 13 54.90 19.77 27.94
CA ALA A 13 54.82 20.41 29.27
C ALA A 13 53.36 20.74 29.69
N ALA A 14 53.18 21.47 30.80
CA ALA A 14 52.08 21.21 31.73
C ALA A 14 51.69 22.37 32.70
N GLY A 15 50.53 22.23 33.35
CA GLY A 15 49.96 23.16 34.36
C GLY A 15 48.62 23.78 33.88
N ARG A 16 47.52 23.95 34.64
CA ARG A 16 47.26 24.26 36.08
C ARG A 16 47.64 25.70 36.47
N GLU A 17 46.85 26.50 37.22
CA GLU A 17 45.54 26.28 37.91
C GLU A 17 44.87 27.62 38.36
N GLY A 18 43.58 27.59 38.76
CA GLY A 18 42.88 28.62 39.59
C GLY A 18 41.85 29.49 38.85
N HIS A 19 40.55 29.62 39.23
CA HIS A 19 39.85 29.93 40.52
C HIS A 19 39.85 31.43 40.89
N ASP A 20 38.76 32.08 41.37
CA ASP A 20 37.28 31.85 41.47
C ASP A 20 36.62 33.28 41.65
N ASP A 21 35.36 33.58 42.04
CA ASP A 21 34.19 32.87 42.61
C ASP A 21 32.86 33.68 42.38
N ALA A 22 31.71 33.03 42.64
CA ALA A 22 30.40 33.60 43.08
C ALA A 22 29.58 34.54 42.12
N ASP A 23 28.26 34.73 42.24
CA ASP A 23 27.21 34.13 43.11
C ASP A 23 25.80 34.21 42.44
N GLY A 24 24.79 33.53 43.00
CA GLY A 24 23.35 33.78 42.71
C GLY A 24 22.46 32.52 42.61
N ALA A 25 21.40 32.42 43.44
CA ALA A 25 20.68 31.15 43.65
C ALA A 25 19.12 31.22 43.60
N ALA A 26 18.48 30.21 43.00
CA ALA A 26 17.15 29.65 43.33
C ALA A 26 16.85 28.38 42.49
N GLY A 27 16.11 27.35 42.96
CA GLY A 27 15.60 27.16 44.31
C GLY A 27 14.42 26.19 44.51
N CYS A 28 14.42 24.94 44.00
CA CYS A 28 13.44 23.92 44.46
C CYS A 28 13.92 22.45 44.32
N ARG A 29 13.40 21.55 45.16
CA ARG A 29 13.69 20.08 45.20
C ARG A 29 12.45 19.30 45.66
N ILE A 30 12.19 18.11 45.09
CA ILE A 30 11.73 16.93 45.87
C ILE A 30 12.41 15.64 45.35
N VAL A 31 13.18 15.02 46.25
CA VAL A 31 13.52 13.60 46.46
C VAL A 31 13.35 12.55 45.33
N VAL A 32 14.43 11.84 45.03
CA VAL A 32 14.43 10.42 44.59
C VAL A 32 15.12 9.57 45.66
N GLY A 33 14.51 8.47 46.10
CA GLY A 33 15.03 7.60 47.16
C GLY A 33 15.91 6.45 46.65
N LYS A 34 17.04 6.18 47.33
CA LYS A 34 17.90 5.00 47.09
C LYS A 34 17.75 3.97 48.21
N GLY A 35 17.34 2.75 47.87
CA GLY A 35 17.39 1.57 48.75
C GLY A 35 18.78 0.90 48.75
N ARG A 36 19.15 0.21 49.84
CA ARG A 36 20.44 -0.47 49.99
C ARG A 36 20.44 -1.87 49.36
N ARG A 37 21.64 -2.34 48.95
CA ARG A 37 21.93 -3.76 48.73
C ARG A 37 22.19 -4.49 50.05
N ILE A 38 21.60 -5.67 50.21
CA ILE A 38 22.14 -6.85 50.90
C ILE A 38 21.78 -8.05 49.98
N GLY A 39 22.51 -9.16 49.99
CA GLY A 39 22.31 -10.26 49.01
C GLY A 39 22.50 -11.67 49.57
N ALA A 40 22.89 -12.58 48.67
CA ALA A 40 23.16 -14.02 48.85
C ALA A 40 21.98 -14.99 48.59
N ASP A 41 22.02 -15.55 47.36
CA ASP A 41 21.94 -16.99 47.05
C ASP A 41 20.56 -17.72 46.90
N ARG A 42 20.65 -18.78 46.08
CA ARG A 42 19.72 -19.89 45.77
C ARG A 42 18.64 -19.73 44.69
N GLN A 43 18.83 -20.59 43.69
CA GLN A 43 17.89 -21.26 42.79
C GLN A 43 16.40 -21.18 43.14
N ASP A 44 15.55 -20.86 42.15
CA ASP A 44 14.52 -21.82 41.71
C ASP A 44 13.99 -21.51 40.28
N GLN A 45 13.20 -22.42 39.69
CA GLN A 45 12.69 -22.33 38.31
C GLN A 45 11.44 -21.44 38.16
N PRO A 46 11.28 -20.69 37.04
CA PRO A 46 10.01 -20.03 36.70
C PRO A 46 9.01 -21.01 36.05
N GLN A 47 7.97 -21.41 36.80
CA GLN A 47 6.84 -22.15 36.22
C GLN A 47 5.98 -21.26 35.32
N SER A 48 5.55 -21.80 34.18
CA SER A 48 4.58 -21.17 33.29
C SER A 48 3.23 -20.94 33.99
N LYS A 49 2.68 -19.72 33.87
CA LYS A 49 1.33 -19.38 34.34
C LYS A 49 0.37 -19.22 33.16
N THR A 50 -0.24 -20.32 32.73
CA THR A 50 -1.33 -20.34 31.76
C THR A 50 -2.54 -19.57 32.30
N LEU A 51 -2.98 -18.52 31.59
CA LEU A 51 -4.12 -17.71 31.99
C LEU A 51 -5.44 -18.31 31.47
N HIS A 52 -6.15 -19.06 32.31
CA HIS A 52 -7.49 -19.59 31.97
C HIS A 52 -8.55 -18.49 32.02
N VAL A 53 -9.07 -18.09 30.85
CA VAL A 53 -10.21 -17.17 30.74
C VAL A 53 -11.52 -17.96 30.86
N VAL A 54 -12.33 -17.64 31.88
CA VAL A 54 -13.64 -18.28 32.12
C VAL A 54 -14.76 -17.44 31.50
N LEU A 55 -15.38 -17.94 30.43
CA LEU A 55 -16.50 -17.30 29.74
C LEU A 55 -17.84 -17.55 30.47
N HIS A 56 -18.30 -16.56 31.22
CA HIS A 56 -19.66 -16.56 31.78
C HIS A 56 -20.71 -16.25 30.71
N ARG A 57 -21.42 -17.29 30.23
CA ARG A 57 -22.65 -17.12 29.46
C ARG A 57 -23.72 -16.42 30.31
N ARG A 58 -24.20 -15.25 29.86
CA ARG A 58 -25.49 -14.69 30.31
C ARG A 58 -26.56 -15.02 29.28
N LEU A 59 -27.64 -15.66 29.73
CA LEU A 59 -28.87 -15.84 28.95
C LEU A 59 -29.66 -14.51 28.95
N VAL A 60 -30.14 -14.11 27.78
CA VAL A 60 -31.10 -13.00 27.63
C VAL A 60 -32.35 -13.57 26.97
N GLN A 61 -33.51 -13.41 27.62
CA GLN A 61 -34.79 -13.80 27.04
C GLN A 61 -35.22 -12.77 25.99
N ILE A 62 -35.53 -13.23 24.78
CA ILE A 62 -36.07 -12.39 23.71
C ILE A 62 -37.60 -12.51 23.71
N GLY A 63 -38.30 -11.37 23.77
CA GLY A 63 -39.76 -11.31 23.68
C GLY A 63 -40.28 -11.51 22.26
N GLN A 64 -41.49 -12.07 22.12
CA GLN A 64 -42.13 -12.30 20.82
C GLN A 64 -42.64 -11.01 20.17
N PRO A 65 -42.43 -10.78 18.86
CA PRO A 65 -43.17 -9.78 18.09
C PRO A 65 -44.54 -10.33 17.66
N SER A 66 -45.57 -9.47 17.69
CA SER A 66 -46.94 -9.85 17.34
C SER A 66 -47.23 -9.77 15.83
N ARG A 67 -48.08 -10.69 15.34
CA ARG A 67 -48.50 -10.74 13.93
C ARG A 67 -49.30 -9.49 13.53
N LYS A 68 -48.96 -8.87 12.39
CA LYS A 68 -49.87 -7.98 11.65
C LYS A 68 -50.33 -8.65 10.35
N VAL A 69 -51.64 -8.66 10.14
CA VAL A 69 -52.29 -9.16 8.92
C VAL A 69 -52.19 -8.10 7.81
N ARG A 70 -51.97 -8.53 6.57
CA ARG A 70 -52.37 -7.78 5.37
C ARG A 70 -53.16 -8.68 4.43
N SER A 71 -54.28 -8.16 3.94
CA SER A 71 -55.20 -8.85 3.03
C SER A 71 -54.67 -8.89 1.60
N ARG A 72 -55.03 -9.95 0.87
CA ARG A 72 -54.97 -9.95 -0.61
C ARG A 72 -56.16 -9.16 -1.16
N VAL A 73 -55.94 -8.45 -2.27
CA VAL A 73 -57.00 -7.97 -3.16
C VAL A 73 -56.76 -8.59 -4.53
N SER A 74 -57.84 -9.00 -5.21
CA SER A 74 -57.79 -9.75 -6.45
C SER A 74 -58.54 -9.05 -7.58
N ALA A 75 -57.87 -8.89 -8.72
CA ALA A 75 -58.45 -8.66 -10.03
C ALA A 75 -57.50 -9.31 -11.06
N GLY A 76 -57.95 -9.79 -12.22
CA GLY A 76 -59.31 -9.90 -12.76
C GLY A 76 -59.18 -10.17 -14.26
N ALA A 77 -59.79 -11.23 -14.79
CA ALA A 77 -59.44 -11.76 -16.12
C ALA A 77 -60.64 -11.94 -17.06
N THR A 78 -60.55 -11.36 -18.25
CA THR A 78 -61.44 -11.53 -19.43
C THR A 78 -60.78 -10.85 -20.65
N ASN A 79 -61.03 -11.20 -21.93
CA ASN A 79 -61.36 -12.48 -22.58
C ASN A 79 -61.20 -12.30 -24.14
N CYS A 80 -61.63 -13.30 -24.93
CA CYS A 80 -61.72 -13.35 -26.42
C CYS A 80 -60.38 -13.69 -27.14
N ALA A 81 -60.26 -14.63 -28.10
CA ALA A 81 -61.12 -15.22 -29.16
C ALA A 81 -61.16 -14.36 -30.46
N GLU A 82 -61.16 -14.90 -31.71
CA GLU A 82 -61.37 -16.29 -32.19
C GLU A 82 -60.90 -16.53 -33.68
N HIS A 83 -61.27 -17.68 -34.30
CA HIS A 83 -61.16 -18.11 -35.73
C HIS A 83 -59.75 -18.61 -36.26
N GLY A 84 -59.62 -19.54 -37.23
CA GLY A 84 -60.64 -20.47 -37.80
C GLY A 84 -60.37 -21.22 -39.15
N SER A 85 -59.46 -22.23 -39.24
CA SER A 85 -59.50 -23.38 -40.21
C SER A 85 -59.36 -23.16 -41.76
N PRO A 86 -59.25 -24.21 -42.64
CA PRO A 86 -58.71 -25.59 -42.53
C PRO A 86 -57.84 -26.11 -43.75
N ALA A 87 -57.39 -27.39 -43.69
CA ALA A 87 -57.02 -28.31 -44.81
C ALA A 87 -55.70 -28.06 -45.62
N LEU A 88 -55.05 -29.03 -46.30
CA LEU A 88 -55.23 -30.51 -46.44
C LEU A 88 -53.86 -31.22 -46.68
N ALA A 89 -53.87 -32.56 -46.81
CA ALA A 89 -52.76 -33.52 -46.66
C ALA A 89 -51.56 -33.46 -47.65
N GLY A 90 -50.41 -33.99 -47.20
CA GLY A 90 -49.26 -34.40 -48.03
C GLY A 90 -48.28 -35.28 -47.24
N MET A 91 -47.87 -36.44 -47.77
CA MET A 91 -47.03 -37.42 -47.07
C MET A 91 -45.57 -37.39 -47.54
N THR A 92 -44.60 -37.29 -46.61
CA THR A 92 -43.28 -37.97 -46.65
C THR A 92 -42.51 -37.69 -45.35
N GLN A 93 -41.70 -38.64 -44.87
CA GLN A 93 -40.81 -38.44 -43.71
C GLN A 93 -39.36 -38.23 -44.15
N PRO A 94 -38.72 -37.10 -43.83
CA PRO A 94 -37.25 -37.00 -43.76
C PRO A 94 -36.73 -37.57 -42.42
N PRO A 95 -35.44 -37.91 -42.31
CA PRO A 95 -34.88 -38.59 -41.14
C PRO A 95 -34.88 -37.71 -39.88
N ARG A 96 -34.93 -38.36 -38.71
CA ARG A 96 -34.81 -37.70 -37.39
C ARG A 96 -33.48 -36.96 -37.27
N SER A 97 -33.50 -35.63 -37.30
CA SER A 97 -32.39 -34.83 -36.84
C SER A 97 -32.24 -34.99 -35.33
N VAL A 98 -31.10 -35.51 -34.88
CA VAL A 98 -30.74 -35.53 -33.45
C VAL A 98 -30.33 -34.11 -33.06
N THR A 99 -31.31 -33.28 -32.71
CA THR A 99 -31.05 -31.97 -32.14
C THR A 99 -30.48 -32.15 -30.74
N ASN A 100 -29.14 -32.20 -30.65
CA ASN A 100 -28.42 -32.08 -29.39
C ASN A 100 -28.72 -30.69 -28.79
N ARG A 101 -29.80 -30.60 -28.01
CA ARG A 101 -29.88 -29.55 -26.98
C ARG A 101 -28.63 -29.73 -26.09
N PRO A 102 -27.84 -28.67 -25.85
CA PRO A 102 -26.84 -28.75 -24.80
C PRO A 102 -27.58 -29.08 -23.49
N PRO A 103 -27.01 -29.93 -22.62
CA PRO A 103 -27.62 -30.20 -21.32
C PRO A 103 -27.73 -28.87 -20.58
N ASN A 104 -28.95 -28.46 -20.23
CA ASN A 104 -29.19 -27.24 -19.48
C ASN A 104 -28.73 -27.41 -18.03
N ARG A 105 -27.40 -27.46 -17.84
CA ARG A 105 -26.78 -27.27 -16.53
C ARG A 105 -26.92 -25.80 -16.16
N SER A 106 -28.10 -25.44 -15.67
CA SER A 106 -28.17 -24.53 -14.55
C SER A 106 -27.21 -25.08 -13.49
N ARG A 107 -26.02 -24.49 -13.38
CA ARG A 107 -25.22 -24.66 -12.16
C ARG A 107 -26.14 -24.18 -11.03
N GLU A 108 -26.42 -25.05 -10.07
CA GLU A 108 -26.91 -24.57 -8.78
C GLU A 108 -25.76 -23.76 -8.17
N ILE A 109 -25.80 -22.44 -8.40
CA ILE A 109 -24.97 -21.53 -7.64
C ILE A 109 -25.55 -21.57 -6.23
N SER A 110 -24.95 -22.41 -5.39
CA SER A 110 -25.17 -22.36 -3.96
C SER A 110 -24.94 -20.93 -3.49
N ASP A 111 -25.94 -20.32 -2.85
CA ASP A 111 -25.69 -19.17 -1.98
C ASP A 111 -24.59 -19.57 -0.98
N MET A 112 -23.59 -18.73 -0.84
CA MET A 112 -22.38 -18.96 -0.05
C MET A 112 -22.21 -17.77 0.87
N ARG A 113 -21.98 -18.03 2.15
CA ARG A 113 -21.69 -16.99 3.14
C ARG A 113 -20.18 -16.73 3.13
N ILE A 114 -19.74 -15.79 2.31
CA ILE A 114 -18.30 -15.46 2.16
C ILE A 114 -17.92 -14.42 3.20
N ALA A 115 -17.00 -14.78 4.09
CA ALA A 115 -16.40 -13.84 5.03
C ALA A 115 -15.46 -12.87 4.33
N CYS A 116 -15.65 -11.56 4.52
CA CYS A 116 -14.85 -10.52 3.89
C CYS A 116 -14.26 -9.58 4.95
N GLY A 117 -12.94 -9.43 4.96
CA GLY A 117 -12.20 -8.52 5.84
C GLY A 117 -10.87 -8.13 5.24
N GLY A 118 -10.01 -7.49 6.04
CA GLY A 118 -8.65 -7.15 5.58
C GLY A 118 -7.72 -6.64 6.68
N PHE A 119 -6.43 -6.77 6.43
CA PHE A 119 -5.38 -6.20 7.28
C PHE A 119 -4.19 -5.85 6.38
N MET A 120 -4.01 -4.55 6.14
CA MET A 120 -3.10 -4.03 5.11
C MET A 120 -2.08 -3.07 5.70
N HIS A 121 -0.81 -3.31 5.41
CA HIS A 121 0.28 -2.38 5.66
C HIS A 121 1.47 -2.74 4.79
N GLU A 122 2.33 -1.77 4.51
CA GLU A 122 3.59 -1.95 3.78
C GLU A 122 4.73 -1.48 4.70
N THR A 123 5.65 -2.38 5.02
CA THR A 123 6.67 -2.10 6.02
C THR A 123 8.00 -1.73 5.38
N ASN A 124 8.43 -0.48 5.57
CA ASN A 124 9.83 -0.10 5.44
C ASN A 124 10.56 -0.48 6.73
N THR A 125 11.30 -1.59 6.72
CA THR A 125 11.99 -2.12 7.90
C THR A 125 13.16 -1.26 8.38
N PHE A 126 13.56 -0.25 7.60
CA PHE A 126 14.62 0.69 7.93
C PHE A 126 14.09 1.95 8.64
N VAL A 127 12.77 2.14 8.71
CA VAL A 127 12.13 3.11 9.62
C VAL A 127 12.11 2.49 11.03
N PRO A 128 12.78 3.08 12.03
CA PRO A 128 12.96 2.45 13.33
C PRO A 128 11.72 2.55 14.23
N GLU A 129 10.83 3.52 14.03
CA GLU A 129 9.58 3.66 14.79
C GLU A 129 8.53 2.61 14.38
N PRO A 130 8.05 1.74 15.31
CA PRO A 130 7.02 0.76 14.99
C PRO A 130 5.66 1.40 14.68
N THR A 131 4.95 0.85 13.69
CA THR A 131 3.60 1.29 13.32
C THR A 131 2.58 0.86 14.38
N GLY A 132 2.11 1.84 15.17
CA GLY A 132 1.16 1.65 16.27
C GLY A 132 -0.32 1.67 15.86
N TRP A 133 -1.21 1.29 16.79
CA TRP A 133 -2.66 1.16 16.52
C TRP A 133 -3.32 2.44 15.99
N ALA A 134 -2.83 3.61 16.40
CA ALA A 134 -3.35 4.91 15.96
C ALA A 134 -3.36 5.02 14.42
N SER A 135 -2.29 4.55 13.76
CA SER A 135 -2.12 4.56 12.30
C SER A 135 -3.16 3.71 11.56
N PHE A 136 -3.69 2.67 12.21
CA PHE A 136 -4.77 1.82 11.66
C PHE A 136 -6.18 2.36 11.97
N THR A 137 -6.31 3.33 12.87
CA THR A 137 -7.57 4.01 13.20
C THR A 137 -7.73 5.39 12.55
N GLN A 138 -6.65 5.96 12.01
CA GLN A 138 -6.66 7.27 11.39
C GLN A 138 -7.29 7.23 10.00
N GLU A 139 -8.32 8.05 9.77
CA GLU A 139 -8.90 8.24 8.44
C GLU A 139 -8.13 9.29 7.65
N GLY A 140 -8.05 9.12 6.32
CA GLY A 140 -7.28 10.00 5.43
C GLY A 140 -7.88 10.04 4.02
N ALA A 141 -7.16 9.50 3.03
CA ALA A 141 -7.72 9.17 1.71
C ALA A 141 -8.41 7.78 1.66
N TRP A 142 -8.30 6.99 2.74
CA TRP A 142 -8.89 5.67 2.92
C TRP A 142 -9.61 5.57 4.29
N PRO A 143 -10.49 4.57 4.48
CA PRO A 143 -11.12 4.30 5.78
C PRO A 143 -10.10 3.98 6.89
N GLY A 144 -10.41 4.36 8.13
CA GLY A 144 -9.79 3.75 9.31
C GLY A 144 -10.43 2.39 9.66
N PHE A 145 -9.88 1.71 10.68
CA PHE A 145 -10.39 0.44 11.23
C PHE A 145 -11.92 0.45 11.33
N THR A 146 -12.55 -0.53 10.68
CA THR A 146 -14.00 -0.70 10.60
C THR A 146 -14.33 -2.18 10.81
N ARG A 147 -15.43 -2.53 11.48
CA ARG A 147 -15.78 -3.93 11.80
C ARG A 147 -17.28 -4.20 11.71
N GLY A 148 -17.64 -5.37 11.19
CA GLY A 148 -19.02 -5.79 11.02
C GLY A 148 -19.78 -4.99 9.96
N GLY A 149 -21.09 -4.82 10.16
CA GLY A 149 -22.02 -4.34 9.12
C GLY A 149 -21.68 -3.00 8.45
N GLU A 150 -20.88 -2.13 9.09
CA GLU A 150 -20.41 -0.89 8.48
C GLU A 150 -19.56 -1.09 7.22
N ILE A 151 -18.84 -2.22 7.10
CA ILE A 151 -18.06 -2.53 5.89
C ILE A 151 -18.97 -2.57 4.65
N LEU A 152 -20.18 -3.11 4.78
CA LEU A 152 -21.11 -3.29 3.66
C LEU A 152 -21.57 -1.97 3.03
N THR A 153 -21.51 -0.86 3.77
CA THR A 153 -21.96 0.47 3.32
C THR A 153 -20.81 1.46 3.16
N LYS A 154 -19.90 1.57 4.14
CA LYS A 154 -18.80 2.54 4.18
C LYS A 154 -17.79 2.34 3.04
N PHE A 155 -17.62 1.12 2.57
CA PHE A 155 -16.54 0.77 1.63
C PHE A 155 -16.93 0.90 0.15
N ARG A 156 -18.23 0.87 -0.18
CA ARG A 156 -18.74 0.90 -1.56
C ARG A 156 -18.28 2.08 -2.41
N PRO A 157 -18.06 3.30 -1.87
CA PRO A 157 -17.55 4.42 -2.66
C PRO A 157 -16.07 4.28 -3.07
N PHE A 158 -15.25 3.54 -2.31
CA PHE A 158 -13.80 3.57 -2.44
C PHE A 158 -13.25 2.65 -3.55
N ASN A 159 -12.19 3.09 -4.22
CA ASN A 159 -11.38 2.23 -5.10
C ASN A 159 -10.48 1.30 -4.25
N ILE A 160 -11.08 0.25 -3.68
CA ILE A 160 -10.41 -0.76 -2.84
C ILE A 160 -10.94 -2.17 -3.17
N ALA A 161 -10.12 -3.20 -2.95
CA ALA A 161 -10.39 -4.54 -3.43
C ALA A 161 -11.55 -5.22 -2.66
N ILE A 162 -11.73 -4.99 -1.36
CA ILE A 162 -12.91 -5.53 -0.66
C ILE A 162 -14.24 -5.01 -1.25
N ALA A 163 -14.29 -3.74 -1.66
CA ALA A 163 -15.45 -3.18 -2.33
C ALA A 163 -15.73 -3.90 -3.66
N GLY A 164 -14.70 -4.05 -4.50
CA GLY A 164 -14.81 -4.76 -5.79
C GLY A 164 -15.13 -6.25 -5.66
N PHE A 165 -14.64 -6.92 -4.63
CA PHE A 165 -14.96 -8.33 -4.35
C PHE A 165 -16.41 -8.50 -3.94
N MET A 166 -16.89 -7.73 -2.95
CA MET A 166 -18.29 -7.75 -2.50
C MET A 166 -19.23 -7.51 -3.68
N ASP A 167 -18.95 -6.49 -4.48
CA ASP A 167 -19.77 -6.10 -5.63
C ASP A 167 -19.92 -7.20 -6.69
N VAL A 168 -18.98 -8.13 -6.83
CA VAL A 168 -19.08 -9.22 -7.81
C VAL A 168 -19.67 -10.48 -7.16
N ALA A 169 -19.29 -10.80 -5.92
CA ALA A 169 -19.84 -11.94 -5.19
C ALA A 169 -21.35 -11.81 -4.95
N GLU A 170 -21.85 -10.61 -4.61
CA GLU A 170 -23.29 -10.36 -4.45
C GLU A 170 -24.04 -10.46 -5.79
N LYS A 171 -23.44 -10.00 -6.89
CA LYS A 171 -23.99 -10.15 -8.25
C LYS A 171 -23.98 -11.60 -8.74
N ALA A 172 -23.13 -12.45 -8.18
CA ALA A 172 -23.15 -13.90 -8.37
C ALA A 172 -24.19 -14.62 -7.47
N GLY A 173 -24.81 -13.92 -6.52
CA GLY A 173 -25.79 -14.50 -5.59
C GLY A 173 -25.18 -15.10 -4.31
N HIS A 174 -24.00 -14.62 -3.90
CA HIS A 174 -23.40 -14.97 -2.61
C HIS A 174 -23.72 -13.91 -1.54
N THR A 175 -23.83 -14.36 -0.29
CA THR A 175 -24.05 -13.52 0.89
C THR A 175 -22.71 -13.07 1.50
N ILE A 176 -22.49 -11.76 1.63
CA ILE A 176 -21.30 -11.23 2.31
C ILE A 176 -21.46 -11.26 3.84
N VAL A 177 -20.43 -11.76 4.51
CA VAL A 177 -20.27 -11.77 5.97
C VAL A 177 -19.11 -10.84 6.33
N PRO A 178 -19.36 -9.61 6.81
CA PRO A 178 -18.29 -8.65 7.08
C PRO A 178 -17.55 -8.98 8.39
N LEU A 179 -16.22 -8.99 8.33
CA LEU A 179 -15.29 -9.17 9.46
C LEU A 179 -14.82 -7.79 9.99
N SER A 180 -13.58 -7.69 10.47
CA SER A 180 -12.85 -6.42 10.57
C SER A 180 -12.03 -6.11 9.30
N TRP A 181 -11.82 -4.83 9.04
CA TRP A 181 -10.88 -4.33 8.04
C TRP A 181 -10.06 -3.17 8.62
N SER A 182 -8.75 -3.14 8.33
CA SER A 182 -7.89 -1.98 8.66
C SER A 182 -6.69 -1.86 7.73
N PHE A 183 -6.37 -0.62 7.39
CA PHE A 183 -5.18 -0.19 6.64
C PHE A 183 -4.39 0.84 7.45
N ALA A 184 -3.07 0.83 7.35
CA ALA A 184 -2.21 1.93 7.75
C ALA A 184 -1.23 2.27 6.62
N GLN A 185 -1.05 3.57 6.34
CA GLN A 185 -0.06 4.03 5.37
C GLN A 185 1.35 3.46 5.67
N PRO A 186 2.21 3.30 4.65
CA PRO A 186 3.53 2.67 4.81
C PRO A 186 4.41 3.39 5.84
N SER A 187 5.07 2.62 6.72
CA SER A 187 5.98 3.09 7.78
C SER A 187 6.78 1.91 8.36
N GLY A 188 7.33 2.02 9.58
CA GLY A 188 8.12 0.96 10.24
C GLY A 188 7.31 -0.28 10.64
N LYS A 189 7.99 -1.28 11.20
CA LYS A 189 7.40 -2.60 11.53
C LYS A 189 6.11 -2.49 12.35
N VAL A 190 5.11 -3.30 12.03
CA VAL A 190 3.86 -3.33 12.80
C VAL A 190 4.16 -3.87 14.20
N ALA A 191 3.79 -3.10 15.24
CA ALA A 191 4.01 -3.54 16.61
C ALA A 191 3.26 -4.86 16.88
N ASP A 192 3.86 -5.82 17.61
CA ASP A 192 3.23 -7.14 17.81
C ASP A 192 1.85 -7.01 18.50
N SER A 193 1.72 -6.05 19.43
CA SER A 193 0.44 -5.73 20.09
C SER A 193 -0.66 -5.17 19.17
N VAL A 194 -0.29 -4.75 17.96
CA VAL A 194 -1.18 -4.34 16.86
C VAL A 194 -1.50 -5.53 15.96
N PHE A 195 -0.48 -6.28 15.56
CA PHE A 195 -0.63 -7.48 14.73
C PHE A 195 -1.55 -8.52 15.41
N GLU A 196 -1.29 -8.83 16.68
CA GLU A 196 -2.12 -9.75 17.48
C GLU A 196 -3.56 -9.24 17.66
N ARG A 197 -3.75 -7.92 17.77
CA ARG A 197 -5.09 -7.31 17.91
C ARG A 197 -5.92 -7.43 16.64
N ALA A 198 -5.33 -7.09 15.49
CA ALA A 198 -6.01 -7.21 14.20
C ALA A 198 -6.30 -8.68 13.85
N CYS A 199 -5.34 -9.59 14.10
CA CYS A 199 -5.56 -11.02 14.01
C CYS A 199 -6.70 -11.50 14.91
N ALA A 200 -6.74 -11.06 16.18
CA ALA A 200 -7.79 -11.47 17.12
C ALA A 200 -9.19 -11.02 16.69
N TYR A 201 -9.35 -9.83 16.09
CA TYR A 201 -10.64 -9.41 15.54
C TYR A 201 -11.05 -10.25 14.32
N LEU A 202 -10.17 -10.41 13.32
CA LEU A 202 -10.44 -11.23 12.14
C LEU A 202 -10.80 -12.68 12.50
N LEU A 203 -10.03 -13.32 13.38
CA LEU A 203 -10.23 -14.72 13.77
C LEU A 203 -11.49 -14.91 14.61
N ALA A 204 -11.83 -13.95 15.50
CA ALA A 204 -13.10 -13.99 16.23
C ALA A 204 -14.30 -13.85 15.29
N ASP A 205 -14.27 -12.89 14.35
CA ASP A 205 -15.36 -12.68 13.40
C ASP A 205 -15.57 -13.89 12.47
N ILE A 206 -14.49 -14.56 12.05
CA ILE A 206 -14.58 -15.81 11.26
C ILE A 206 -15.18 -16.94 12.12
N ALA A 207 -14.75 -17.08 13.38
CA ALA A 207 -15.22 -18.15 14.28
C ALA A 207 -16.70 -17.99 14.66
N ASP A 208 -17.15 -16.77 15.01
CA ASP A 208 -18.52 -16.48 15.42
C ASP A 208 -19.53 -16.59 14.26
N THR A 209 -19.08 -16.36 13.02
CA THR A 209 -19.97 -16.35 11.84
C THR A 209 -20.05 -17.67 11.10
N ALA A 210 -19.05 -18.55 11.21
CA ALA A 210 -18.97 -19.84 10.49
C ALA A 210 -19.28 -19.71 8.99
N PRO A 211 -18.41 -19.07 8.19
CA PRO A 211 -18.61 -18.83 6.76
C PRO A 211 -18.28 -20.07 5.90
N ASP A 212 -18.78 -20.07 4.66
CA ASP A 212 -18.55 -21.12 3.66
C ASP A 212 -17.28 -20.88 2.81
N ALA A 213 -16.68 -19.67 2.91
CA ALA A 213 -15.38 -19.30 2.36
C ALA A 213 -14.85 -18.00 3.01
N VAL A 214 -13.58 -17.68 2.82
CA VAL A 214 -12.97 -16.43 3.30
C VAL A 214 -12.29 -15.66 2.16
N PHE A 215 -12.56 -14.37 2.05
CA PHE A 215 -11.80 -13.38 1.30
C PHE A 215 -11.08 -12.42 2.25
N LEU A 216 -9.79 -12.20 2.03
CA LEU A 216 -9.00 -11.19 2.74
C LEU A 216 -8.41 -10.17 1.76
N GLU A 217 -8.62 -8.89 2.01
CA GLU A 217 -7.83 -7.82 1.40
C GLU A 217 -6.55 -7.64 2.22
N LEU A 218 -5.41 -7.94 1.60
CA LEU A 218 -4.07 -7.91 2.20
C LEU A 218 -3.14 -7.04 1.34
N HIS A 219 -2.01 -6.60 1.91
CA HIS A 219 -0.97 -5.94 1.12
C HIS A 219 0.00 -6.97 0.52
N GLY A 220 0.46 -7.91 1.35
CA GLY A 220 1.52 -8.87 1.03
C GLY A 220 2.93 -8.34 1.30
N ALA A 221 3.08 -7.26 2.07
CA ALA A 221 4.37 -6.64 2.39
C ALA A 221 4.42 -6.07 3.83
N MET A 222 3.60 -6.61 4.73
CA MET A 222 3.60 -6.26 6.14
C MET A 222 4.63 -7.10 6.89
N THR A 223 5.50 -6.43 7.64
CA THR A 223 6.41 -7.08 8.60
C THR A 223 6.06 -6.59 10.00
N ALA A 224 5.77 -7.52 10.90
CA ALA A 224 5.61 -7.24 12.33
C ALA A 224 6.96 -7.32 13.07
N GLU A 225 7.00 -6.93 14.33
CA GLU A 225 8.21 -7.04 15.17
C GLU A 225 8.70 -8.51 15.26
N SER A 226 7.79 -9.47 15.50
CA SER A 226 8.09 -10.90 15.55
C SER A 226 7.88 -11.70 14.25
N PHE A 227 7.35 -11.08 13.18
CA PHE A 227 7.02 -11.80 11.93
C PHE A 227 7.50 -11.04 10.70
N GLU A 228 8.56 -11.55 10.03
CA GLU A 228 8.99 -11.09 8.70
C GLU A 228 7.83 -11.13 7.69
N ASP A 229 7.09 -12.25 7.68
CA ASP A 229 5.91 -12.51 6.86
C ASP A 229 4.65 -12.49 7.74
N ALA A 230 4.04 -11.31 7.88
CA ALA A 230 2.87 -11.10 8.71
C ALA A 230 1.58 -11.58 8.01
N GLU A 231 1.42 -11.35 6.70
CA GLU A 231 0.29 -11.88 5.92
C GLU A 231 0.26 -13.42 5.92
N GLY A 232 1.40 -14.08 5.71
CA GLY A 232 1.49 -15.54 5.75
C GLY A 232 1.26 -16.11 7.14
N GLU A 233 1.60 -15.39 8.22
CA GLU A 233 1.17 -15.77 9.57
C GLU A 233 -0.35 -15.62 9.77
N LEU A 234 -0.95 -14.52 9.33
CA LEU A 234 -2.40 -14.34 9.35
C LEU A 234 -3.12 -15.44 8.55
N LEU A 235 -2.66 -15.72 7.32
CA LEU A 235 -3.19 -16.80 6.48
C LEU A 235 -3.03 -18.17 7.15
N ALA A 236 -1.90 -18.45 7.80
CA ALA A 236 -1.70 -19.68 8.57
C ALA A 236 -2.59 -19.77 9.82
N ARG A 237 -2.90 -18.65 10.48
CA ARG A 237 -3.87 -18.60 11.60
C ARG A 237 -5.29 -18.85 11.11
N VAL A 238 -5.70 -18.21 10.03
CA VAL A 238 -7.00 -18.44 9.38
C VAL A 238 -7.12 -19.89 8.94
N ARG A 239 -6.13 -20.44 8.22
CA ARG A 239 -6.09 -21.84 7.78
C ARG A 239 -6.21 -22.85 8.93
N ARG A 240 -5.58 -22.59 10.07
CA ARG A 240 -5.73 -23.39 11.31
C ARG A 240 -7.13 -23.30 11.91
N LEU A 241 -7.82 -22.16 11.78
CA LEU A 241 -9.19 -21.95 12.28
C LEU A 241 -10.25 -22.59 11.37
N VAL A 242 -10.16 -22.40 10.05
CA VAL A 242 -11.20 -22.84 9.08
C VAL A 242 -10.98 -24.25 8.52
N GLY A 243 -9.83 -24.86 8.81
CA GLY A 243 -9.47 -26.20 8.33
C GLY A 243 -8.89 -26.24 6.91
N PRO A 244 -8.42 -27.41 6.46
CA PRO A 244 -7.76 -27.56 5.16
C PRO A 244 -8.71 -27.37 3.98
N ASP A 245 -9.99 -27.74 4.14
CA ASP A 245 -10.95 -27.83 3.03
C ASP A 245 -11.59 -26.48 2.63
N MET A 246 -11.49 -25.46 3.48
CA MET A 246 -12.08 -24.14 3.23
C MET A 246 -11.40 -23.43 2.05
N THR A 247 -12.19 -22.81 1.17
CA THR A 247 -11.67 -21.90 0.16
C THR A 247 -11.28 -20.57 0.83
N VAL A 248 -9.98 -20.25 0.82
CA VAL A 248 -9.45 -18.98 1.36
C VAL A 248 -8.76 -18.23 0.21
N VAL A 249 -9.26 -17.06 -0.14
CA VAL A 249 -8.75 -16.25 -1.26
C VAL A 249 -8.31 -14.87 -0.79
N ALA A 250 -7.37 -14.25 -1.50
CA ALA A 250 -6.91 -12.91 -1.17
C ALA A 250 -6.64 -12.04 -2.40
N SER A 251 -6.82 -10.72 -2.24
CA SER A 251 -6.16 -9.72 -3.08
C SER A 251 -4.86 -9.26 -2.41
N LEU A 252 -3.86 -8.92 -3.23
CA LEU A 252 -2.56 -8.40 -2.81
C LEU A 252 -2.25 -7.08 -3.54
N ASP A 253 -1.36 -6.27 -2.96
CA ASP A 253 -0.72 -5.19 -3.69
C ASP A 253 0.29 -5.75 -4.73
N LEU A 254 0.66 -4.93 -5.71
CA LEU A 254 1.71 -5.25 -6.68
C LEU A 254 3.10 -5.34 -6.01
N HIS A 255 3.34 -4.62 -4.92
CA HIS A 255 4.59 -4.68 -4.15
C HIS A 255 4.65 -5.87 -3.17
N ALA A 256 3.74 -6.84 -3.25
CA ALA A 256 3.76 -8.00 -2.37
C ALA A 256 5.08 -8.78 -2.45
N ASN A 257 5.76 -8.93 -1.30
CA ASN A 257 6.89 -9.81 -1.07
C ASN A 257 6.38 -11.23 -0.82
N VAL A 258 5.75 -11.83 -1.84
CA VAL A 258 5.01 -13.08 -1.71
C VAL A 258 5.90 -14.22 -1.22
N THR A 259 5.48 -14.89 -0.15
CA THR A 259 6.23 -16.00 0.47
C THR A 259 5.65 -17.36 0.10
N THR A 260 6.43 -18.43 0.34
CA THR A 260 5.92 -19.81 0.27
C THR A 260 4.76 -20.03 1.25
N LYS A 261 4.84 -19.44 2.45
CA LYS A 261 3.84 -19.56 3.52
C LYS A 261 2.49 -18.92 3.14
N MET A 262 2.50 -17.80 2.42
CA MET A 262 1.28 -17.24 1.82
C MET A 262 0.67 -18.20 0.79
N VAL A 263 1.50 -18.72 -0.14
CA VAL A 263 1.09 -19.59 -1.25
C VAL A 263 0.51 -20.94 -0.79
N ASP A 264 1.02 -21.50 0.32
CA ASP A 264 0.49 -22.76 0.85
C ASP A 264 -0.84 -22.61 1.61
N ASN A 265 -1.01 -21.50 2.35
CA ASN A 265 -2.19 -21.31 3.19
C ASN A 265 -3.39 -20.71 2.42
N ALA A 266 -3.15 -19.86 1.41
CA ALA A 266 -4.17 -19.36 0.50
C ALA A 266 -4.49 -20.37 -0.62
N SER A 267 -5.78 -20.53 -0.92
CA SER A 267 -6.26 -21.31 -2.07
C SER A 267 -6.06 -20.58 -3.39
N PHE A 268 -6.09 -19.25 -3.39
CA PHE A 268 -5.83 -18.39 -4.55
C PHE A 268 -5.48 -16.97 -4.12
N MET A 269 -4.57 -16.32 -4.83
CA MET A 269 -4.20 -14.92 -4.62
C MET A 269 -4.10 -14.17 -5.95
N SER A 270 -4.48 -12.89 -5.95
CA SER A 270 -4.36 -12.02 -7.13
C SER A 270 -3.82 -10.65 -6.75
N ALA A 271 -2.72 -10.23 -7.38
CA ALA A 271 -2.08 -8.93 -7.12
C ALA A 271 -2.56 -7.83 -8.07
N TYR A 272 -2.40 -6.56 -7.69
CA TYR A 272 -2.63 -5.41 -8.59
C TYR A 272 -1.77 -5.52 -9.87
N ARG A 273 -2.26 -5.00 -10.99
CA ARG A 273 -1.53 -5.00 -12.29
C ARG A 273 -1.07 -3.62 -12.73
N THR A 274 -1.35 -2.59 -11.94
CA THR A 274 -0.95 -1.22 -12.23
C THR A 274 -0.10 -0.63 -11.12
N TYR A 275 0.95 0.11 -11.49
CA TYR A 275 1.66 1.05 -10.61
C TYR A 275 1.93 2.31 -11.45
N PRO A 276 1.22 3.44 -11.20
CA PRO A 276 0.39 3.77 -10.04
C PRO A 276 -0.82 2.84 -9.90
N HIS A 277 -1.16 2.46 -8.66
CA HIS A 277 -2.22 1.49 -8.39
C HIS A 277 -3.60 2.11 -8.64
N ILE A 278 -4.14 1.88 -9.84
CA ILE A 278 -5.47 2.32 -10.27
C ILE A 278 -6.48 1.17 -10.35
N ASP A 279 -6.01 -0.07 -10.15
CA ASP A 279 -6.79 -1.32 -10.31
C ASP A 279 -7.09 -2.09 -9.00
N TRP A 280 -7.15 -1.41 -7.84
CA TRP A 280 -7.48 -2.03 -6.54
C TRP A 280 -8.85 -2.74 -6.61
N LEU A 281 -9.90 -1.99 -6.93
CA LEU A 281 -11.27 -2.48 -7.03
C LEU A 281 -11.39 -3.58 -8.09
N GLN A 282 -10.75 -3.41 -9.24
CA GLN A 282 -10.70 -4.38 -10.33
C GLN A 282 -9.95 -5.67 -9.92
N THR A 283 -9.00 -5.60 -8.99
CA THR A 283 -8.33 -6.78 -8.43
C THR A 283 -9.26 -7.54 -7.49
N GLY A 284 -10.03 -6.85 -6.64
CA GLY A 284 -11.11 -7.45 -5.86
C GLY A 284 -12.15 -8.16 -6.74
N GLN A 285 -12.61 -7.47 -7.79
CA GLN A 285 -13.51 -8.05 -8.81
C GLN A 285 -12.89 -9.29 -9.46
N ARG A 286 -11.59 -9.25 -9.80
CA ARG A 286 -10.83 -10.37 -10.38
C ARG A 286 -10.73 -11.56 -9.43
N VAL A 287 -10.50 -11.36 -8.12
CA VAL A 287 -10.54 -12.46 -7.14
C VAL A 287 -11.93 -13.10 -7.08
N ALA A 288 -13.01 -12.30 -7.08
CA ALA A 288 -14.38 -12.81 -7.11
C ALA A 288 -14.73 -13.55 -8.42
N GLN A 289 -14.24 -13.08 -9.58
CA GLN A 289 -14.42 -13.74 -10.89
C GLN A 289 -13.73 -15.11 -10.99
N TRP A 290 -12.67 -15.33 -10.21
CA TRP A 290 -11.96 -16.61 -10.14
C TRP A 290 -12.46 -17.53 -9.00
N PHE A 291 -13.15 -17.00 -7.99
CA PHE A 291 -13.65 -17.72 -6.83
C PHE A 291 -14.36 -19.04 -7.18
N ASP A 292 -15.30 -19.00 -8.13
CA ASP A 292 -16.10 -20.15 -8.57
C ASP A 292 -15.26 -21.24 -9.28
N ARG A 293 -14.11 -20.85 -9.87
CA ARG A 293 -13.14 -21.77 -10.48
C ARG A 293 -12.27 -22.42 -9.41
N VAL A 294 -11.75 -21.62 -8.47
CA VAL A 294 -10.93 -22.07 -7.33
C VAL A 294 -11.74 -23.06 -6.48
N LYS A 295 -12.97 -22.73 -6.11
CA LYS A 295 -13.90 -23.62 -5.41
C LYS A 295 -14.11 -24.96 -6.14
N ALA A 296 -14.17 -24.94 -7.47
CA ALA A 296 -14.33 -26.15 -8.30
C ALA A 296 -13.04 -26.99 -8.45
N TRP A 297 -11.86 -26.40 -8.20
CA TRP A 297 -10.58 -27.10 -8.11
C TRP A 297 -10.25 -27.58 -6.70
N GLY A 298 -10.87 -26.96 -5.69
CA GLY A 298 -10.66 -27.26 -4.27
C GLY A 298 -9.72 -26.27 -3.57
N PRO A 299 -9.41 -26.50 -2.28
CA PRO A 299 -8.68 -25.55 -1.43
C PRO A 299 -7.18 -25.41 -1.77
N GLN A 300 -6.65 -26.29 -2.61
CA GLN A 300 -5.25 -26.38 -3.04
C GLN A 300 -5.23 -26.68 -4.55
N PRO A 301 -5.59 -25.71 -5.41
CA PRO A 301 -5.56 -25.89 -6.87
C PRO A 301 -4.12 -26.03 -7.39
N ALA A 302 -3.98 -26.44 -8.65
CA ALA A 302 -2.69 -26.44 -9.32
C ALA A 302 -2.08 -25.03 -9.30
N ARG A 303 -0.85 -24.90 -8.80
CA ARG A 303 -0.21 -23.60 -8.50
C ARG A 303 1.29 -23.64 -8.77
N ALA A 304 1.84 -22.50 -9.18
CA ALA A 304 3.28 -22.32 -9.30
C ALA A 304 3.71 -20.98 -8.69
N PHE A 305 4.92 -20.98 -8.13
CA PHE A 305 5.58 -19.86 -7.46
C PHE A 305 7.02 -19.83 -7.96
N ARG A 306 7.51 -18.65 -8.36
CA ARG A 306 8.89 -18.40 -8.78
C ARG A 306 9.33 -17.02 -8.30
N GLN A 307 10.34 -16.97 -7.47
CA GLN A 307 11.01 -15.70 -7.12
C GLN A 307 12.11 -15.39 -8.14
N ILE A 308 12.29 -14.11 -8.43
CA ILE A 308 13.30 -13.56 -9.33
C ILE A 308 14.64 -13.44 -8.57
N PRO A 309 15.80 -13.70 -9.23
CA PRO A 309 17.12 -13.69 -8.58
C PRO A 309 17.74 -12.28 -8.45
N PHE A 310 16.95 -11.21 -8.57
CA PHE A 310 17.39 -9.82 -8.39
C PHE A 310 16.25 -8.96 -7.81
N LEU A 311 16.62 -7.86 -7.16
CA LEU A 311 15.69 -6.84 -6.67
C LEU A 311 15.33 -5.83 -7.76
N ILE A 312 14.11 -5.29 -7.70
CA ILE A 312 13.64 -4.23 -8.61
C ILE A 312 13.51 -2.92 -7.81
N PRO A 313 14.18 -1.82 -8.21
CA PRO A 313 13.97 -0.49 -7.62
C PRO A 313 12.51 -0.04 -7.73
N ILE A 314 11.97 0.60 -6.69
CA ILE A 314 10.53 0.91 -6.61
C ILE A 314 10.06 1.77 -7.79
N ALA A 315 10.81 2.81 -8.17
CA ALA A 315 10.48 3.65 -9.33
C ALA A 315 10.46 2.86 -10.66
N SER A 316 11.24 1.78 -10.76
CA SER A 316 11.31 0.89 -11.93
C SER A 316 10.15 -0.11 -12.02
N GLY A 317 9.34 -0.24 -10.96
CA GLY A 317 8.11 -1.05 -10.95
C GLY A 317 6.94 -0.43 -11.72
N CYS A 318 7.08 0.81 -12.21
CA CYS A 318 6.03 1.58 -12.88
C CYS A 318 5.46 0.86 -14.12
N SER A 319 4.18 0.45 -14.07
CA SER A 319 3.52 -0.31 -15.15
C SER A 319 3.18 0.53 -16.40
N MET A 320 3.47 1.84 -16.38
CA MET A 320 3.27 2.74 -17.51
C MET A 320 4.47 2.78 -18.47
N ILE A 321 5.62 2.24 -18.07
CA ILE A 321 6.89 2.28 -18.79
C ILE A 321 7.47 0.87 -18.95
N GLU A 322 8.39 0.70 -19.90
CA GLU A 322 9.08 -0.58 -20.09
C GLU A 322 10.16 -0.80 -19.00
N PRO A 323 10.41 -2.03 -18.55
CA PRO A 323 9.87 -3.29 -19.07
C PRO A 323 8.50 -3.69 -18.48
N MET A 324 8.05 -3.06 -17.39
CA MET A 324 6.85 -3.49 -16.66
C MET A 324 5.56 -3.44 -17.49
N LYS A 325 5.44 -2.45 -18.38
CA LYS A 325 4.33 -2.34 -19.33
C LYS A 325 4.25 -3.55 -20.27
N GLY A 326 5.35 -3.91 -20.93
CA GLY A 326 5.43 -5.12 -21.77
C GLY A 326 5.25 -6.42 -20.99
N LEU A 327 5.75 -6.49 -19.74
CA LEU A 327 5.59 -7.66 -18.87
C LEU A 327 4.12 -7.88 -18.46
N TYR A 328 3.35 -6.82 -18.17
CA TYR A 328 1.91 -6.94 -17.90
C TYR A 328 1.07 -7.20 -19.14
N ALA A 329 1.48 -6.73 -20.33
CA ALA A 329 0.87 -7.13 -21.59
C ALA A 329 1.05 -8.64 -21.84
N LEU A 330 2.29 -9.13 -21.73
CA LEU A 330 2.62 -10.56 -21.86
C LEU A 330 1.90 -11.42 -20.82
N LEU A 331 1.72 -10.93 -19.59
CA LEU A 331 0.92 -11.61 -18.56
C LEU A 331 -0.51 -11.86 -19.06
N ALA A 332 -1.17 -10.82 -19.59
CA ALA A 332 -2.53 -10.92 -20.12
C ALA A 332 -2.63 -11.83 -21.37
N GLU A 333 -1.62 -11.81 -22.25
CA GLU A 333 -1.51 -12.74 -23.38
C GLU A 333 -1.47 -14.21 -22.90
N ILE A 334 -0.63 -14.53 -21.91
CA ILE A 334 -0.51 -15.89 -21.38
C ILE A 334 -1.80 -16.37 -20.73
N GLU A 335 -2.49 -15.52 -19.94
CA GLU A 335 -3.81 -15.87 -19.38
C GLU A 335 -4.85 -16.15 -20.48
N ALA A 336 -4.86 -15.35 -21.54
CA ALA A 336 -5.79 -15.52 -22.67
C ALA A 336 -5.50 -16.78 -23.51
N GLU A 337 -4.22 -17.13 -23.70
CA GLU A 337 -3.79 -18.34 -24.41
C GLU A 337 -4.06 -19.63 -23.63
N THR A 338 -3.86 -19.61 -22.30
CA THR A 338 -3.77 -20.84 -21.48
C THR A 338 -4.95 -21.05 -20.53
N GLY A 339 -5.69 -19.99 -20.19
CA GLY A 339 -6.76 -20.04 -19.19
C GLY A 339 -6.27 -20.18 -17.74
N VAL A 340 -4.96 -20.04 -17.46
CA VAL A 340 -4.45 -19.91 -16.07
C VAL A 340 -4.64 -18.49 -15.54
N HIS A 341 -4.53 -18.31 -14.22
CA HIS A 341 -4.31 -17.01 -13.63
C HIS A 341 -2.82 -16.75 -13.44
N LEU A 342 -2.39 -15.50 -13.63
CA LEU A 342 -1.05 -15.03 -13.30
C LEU A 342 -1.10 -13.72 -12.49
N SER A 343 -0.16 -13.58 -11.56
CA SER A 343 0.19 -12.32 -10.90
C SER A 343 1.71 -12.18 -10.87
N LEU A 344 2.20 -11.00 -11.26
CA LEU A 344 3.59 -10.56 -11.13
C LEU A 344 3.62 -9.51 -10.03
N CYS A 345 4.47 -9.69 -9.03
CA CYS A 345 4.69 -8.72 -7.96
C CYS A 345 6.18 -8.33 -7.99
N PRO A 346 6.58 -7.08 -8.29
CA PRO A 346 7.97 -6.64 -8.18
C PRO A 346 8.58 -6.70 -6.77
N GLY A 347 7.73 -6.87 -5.74
CA GLY A 347 8.12 -6.83 -4.33
C GLY A 347 8.27 -5.40 -3.80
N PHE A 348 8.39 -5.28 -2.48
CA PHE A 348 8.63 -4.00 -1.80
C PHE A 348 10.10 -3.95 -1.34
N PRO A 349 10.95 -3.13 -1.98
CA PRO A 349 12.40 -3.19 -1.79
C PRO A 349 12.90 -2.66 -0.45
N SER A 350 12.09 -1.94 0.33
CA SER A 350 12.51 -1.40 1.64
C SER A 350 12.24 -2.37 2.81
N ALA A 351 12.08 -3.68 2.55
CA ALA A 351 11.93 -4.72 3.56
C ALA A 351 13.15 -5.65 3.63
N ASP A 352 13.84 -5.68 4.77
CA ASP A 352 14.91 -6.63 5.10
C ASP A 352 14.31 -7.91 5.70
N ILE A 353 13.78 -8.75 4.81
CA ILE A 353 13.20 -10.06 5.11
C ILE A 353 13.70 -11.10 4.10
N PHE A 354 13.70 -12.38 4.47
CA PHE A 354 14.26 -13.47 3.66
C PHE A 354 13.66 -13.55 2.24
N ASP A 355 12.32 -13.61 2.17
CA ASP A 355 11.59 -13.79 0.91
C ASP A 355 11.46 -12.52 0.05
N MET A 356 12.07 -11.40 0.44
CA MET A 356 11.94 -10.13 -0.29
C MET A 356 12.44 -10.23 -1.74
N GLY A 357 11.68 -9.63 -2.65
CA GLY A 357 12.03 -9.48 -4.07
C GLY A 357 10.90 -9.90 -5.01
N ALA A 358 11.12 -9.66 -6.30
CA ALA A 358 10.08 -9.89 -7.30
C ALA A 358 9.68 -11.37 -7.40
N THR A 359 8.40 -11.63 -7.62
CA THR A 359 7.79 -12.96 -7.65
C THR A 359 6.72 -13.06 -8.74
N VAL A 360 6.69 -14.21 -9.43
CA VAL A 360 5.55 -14.62 -10.27
C VAL A 360 4.82 -15.76 -9.56
N ILE A 361 3.49 -15.62 -9.44
CA ILE A 361 2.59 -16.70 -9.02
C ILE A 361 1.54 -16.98 -10.09
N GLY A 362 1.07 -18.23 -10.15
CA GLY A 362 -0.01 -18.63 -11.03
C GLY A 362 -0.84 -19.78 -10.47
N TYR A 363 -2.09 -19.86 -10.93
CA TYR A 363 -3.10 -20.81 -10.46
C TYR A 363 -3.95 -21.33 -11.63
N GLY A 364 -4.41 -22.58 -11.57
CA GLY A 364 -5.24 -23.16 -12.64
C GLY A 364 -5.74 -24.58 -12.38
N ALA A 365 -6.19 -25.23 -13.45
CA ALA A 365 -6.77 -26.58 -13.42
C ALA A 365 -5.75 -27.73 -13.61
N ASP A 366 -4.59 -27.43 -14.20
CA ASP A 366 -3.53 -28.40 -14.51
C ASP A 366 -2.16 -27.84 -14.15
N GLN A 367 -1.35 -28.64 -13.44
CA GLN A 367 -0.05 -28.23 -12.93
C GLN A 367 0.94 -27.93 -14.05
N LYS A 368 0.98 -28.75 -15.10
CA LYS A 368 1.92 -28.58 -16.21
C LYS A 368 1.67 -27.27 -16.97
N THR A 369 0.40 -26.92 -17.18
CA THR A 369 0.00 -25.67 -17.83
C THR A 369 0.34 -24.46 -16.94
N VAL A 370 0.12 -24.56 -15.63
CA VAL A 370 0.43 -23.48 -14.67
C VAL A 370 1.94 -23.25 -14.55
N ASP A 371 2.75 -24.30 -14.40
CA ASP A 371 4.21 -24.17 -14.38
C ASP A 371 4.73 -23.55 -15.69
N ALA A 372 4.30 -24.04 -16.85
CA ALA A 372 4.74 -23.49 -18.14
C ALA A 372 4.37 -22.01 -18.35
N ALA A 373 3.19 -21.59 -17.88
CA ALA A 373 2.75 -20.20 -17.93
C ALA A 373 3.57 -19.28 -17.00
N VAL A 374 3.80 -19.72 -15.76
CA VAL A 374 4.62 -19.00 -14.79
C VAL A 374 6.08 -18.94 -15.22
N ASP A 375 6.65 -20.01 -15.77
CA ASP A 375 8.02 -20.05 -16.28
C ASP A 375 8.22 -19.16 -17.52
N ARG A 376 7.23 -19.06 -18.42
CA ARG A 376 7.25 -18.14 -19.57
C ARG A 376 7.35 -16.68 -19.12
N LEU A 377 6.56 -16.27 -18.12
CA LEU A 377 6.56 -14.91 -17.59
C LEU A 377 7.82 -14.65 -16.73
N THR A 378 8.20 -15.57 -15.85
CA THR A 378 9.43 -15.51 -15.04
C THR A 378 10.67 -15.33 -15.94
N GLY A 379 10.78 -16.12 -17.00
CA GLY A 379 11.85 -15.99 -17.98
C GLY A 379 11.83 -14.66 -18.74
N ALA A 380 10.67 -14.02 -18.92
CA ALA A 380 10.57 -12.69 -19.50
C ALA A 380 11.09 -11.61 -18.54
N VAL A 381 10.67 -11.63 -17.27
CA VAL A 381 11.19 -10.72 -16.23
C VAL A 381 12.71 -10.81 -16.14
N ILE A 382 13.27 -12.02 -16.15
CA ILE A 382 14.72 -12.25 -16.11
C ILE A 382 15.43 -11.71 -17.36
N ARG A 383 14.86 -11.87 -18.56
CA ARG A 383 15.42 -11.25 -19.79
C ARG A 383 15.36 -9.72 -19.79
N SER A 384 14.48 -9.12 -18.98
CA SER A 384 14.35 -7.67 -18.82
C SER A 384 15.26 -7.07 -17.75
N GLU A 385 16.11 -7.85 -17.06
CA GLU A 385 16.91 -7.42 -15.90
C GLU A 385 17.66 -6.09 -16.12
N ALA A 386 18.36 -5.93 -17.25
CA ALA A 386 19.11 -4.71 -17.56
C ALA A 386 18.23 -3.45 -17.72
N ALA A 387 17.00 -3.59 -18.23
CA ALA A 387 16.11 -2.45 -18.49
C ALA A 387 15.59 -1.79 -17.20
N PHE A 388 15.59 -2.52 -16.07
CA PHE A 388 15.24 -1.94 -14.76
C PHE A 388 16.29 -0.93 -14.25
N LEU A 389 17.50 -0.88 -14.82
CA LEU A 389 18.51 0.11 -14.44
C LEU A 389 18.30 1.49 -15.08
N GLU A 390 17.56 1.56 -16.19
CA GLU A 390 17.37 2.81 -16.95
C GLU A 390 16.60 3.88 -16.15
N HIS A 391 15.76 3.43 -15.20
CA HIS A 391 14.88 4.28 -14.40
C HIS A 391 15.40 4.62 -13.00
N LEU A 392 16.62 4.16 -12.64
CA LEU A 392 17.26 4.51 -11.37
C LEU A 392 17.30 6.03 -11.16
N ALA A 393 16.90 6.46 -9.96
CA ALA A 393 16.82 7.86 -9.57
C ALA A 393 18.15 8.61 -9.78
N LYS A 394 18.05 9.87 -10.23
CA LYS A 394 19.21 10.75 -10.39
C LYS A 394 19.50 11.50 -9.09
N PRO A 395 20.77 11.70 -8.70
CA PRO A 395 21.12 12.54 -7.56
C PRO A 395 20.43 13.91 -7.65
N GLN A 396 19.98 14.45 -6.51
CA GLN A 396 19.19 15.68 -6.40
C GLN A 396 19.57 16.80 -7.39
N ASP A 397 20.85 17.15 -7.48
CA ASP A 397 21.31 18.24 -8.36
C ASP A 397 21.24 17.87 -9.85
N GLU A 398 21.58 16.63 -10.23
CA GLU A 398 21.40 16.14 -11.60
C GLU A 398 19.90 16.13 -11.97
N ALA A 399 19.03 15.71 -11.05
CA ALA A 399 17.59 15.69 -11.26
C ALA A 399 17.02 17.10 -11.49
N LEU A 400 17.45 18.09 -10.70
CA LEU A 400 17.11 19.50 -10.87
C LEU A 400 17.60 20.06 -12.20
N ASP A 401 18.87 19.82 -12.54
CA ASP A 401 19.49 20.37 -13.75
C ASP A 401 18.88 19.75 -15.02
N ILE A 402 18.56 18.45 -15.01
CA ILE A 402 17.78 17.79 -16.09
C ILE A 402 16.38 18.40 -16.18
N ALA A 403 15.68 18.61 -15.05
CA ALA A 403 14.31 19.13 -15.06
C ALA A 403 14.24 20.55 -15.64
N TYR A 404 15.09 21.48 -15.21
CA TYR A 404 15.13 22.83 -15.76
C TYR A 404 15.58 22.86 -17.23
N LYS A 405 16.54 21.99 -17.62
CA LYS A 405 16.97 21.87 -19.03
C LYS A 405 15.83 21.43 -19.95
N ARG A 406 14.94 20.52 -19.49
CA ARG A 406 13.73 20.13 -20.24
C ARG A 406 12.67 21.24 -20.21
N ALA A 407 12.40 21.82 -19.03
CA ALA A 407 11.39 22.85 -18.84
C ALA A 407 11.66 24.14 -19.64
N ALA A 408 12.91 24.41 -20.03
CA ALA A 408 13.28 25.53 -20.89
C ALA A 408 12.64 25.51 -22.30
N GLY A 409 12.21 24.34 -22.78
CA GLY A 409 11.52 24.18 -24.08
C GLY A 409 10.11 23.57 -23.99
N ALA A 410 9.61 23.30 -22.77
CA ALA A 410 8.34 22.61 -22.56
C ALA A 410 7.14 23.58 -22.53
N THR A 411 5.97 23.09 -22.96
CA THR A 411 4.68 23.80 -22.82
C THR A 411 3.86 23.32 -21.62
N LYS A 412 4.45 22.45 -20.79
CA LYS A 412 3.88 21.86 -19.58
C LYS A 412 4.98 21.73 -18.52
N PRO A 413 4.62 21.68 -17.21
CA PRO A 413 5.59 21.41 -16.16
C PRO A 413 6.37 20.10 -16.35
N VAL A 414 7.65 20.12 -15.99
CA VAL A 414 8.45 18.90 -15.81
C VAL A 414 8.34 18.45 -14.35
N ILE A 415 7.96 17.19 -14.11
CA ILE A 415 7.80 16.67 -12.75
C ILE A 415 9.09 15.99 -12.29
N ILE A 416 9.58 16.37 -11.10
CA ILE A 416 10.57 15.60 -10.35
C ILE A 416 9.81 14.72 -9.35
N ALA A 417 9.98 13.42 -9.45
CA ALA A 417 9.53 12.45 -8.46
C ALA A 417 10.63 12.27 -7.40
N ASP A 418 10.47 12.90 -6.23
CA ASP A 418 11.36 12.71 -5.07
C ASP A 418 11.04 11.37 -4.42
N THR A 419 11.72 10.33 -4.91
CA THR A 419 11.38 8.93 -4.62
C THR A 419 11.77 8.52 -3.20
N GLN A 420 12.82 9.13 -2.63
CA GLN A 420 13.40 8.69 -1.34
C GLN A 420 12.73 9.30 -0.11
N ASP A 421 11.84 10.26 -0.30
CA ASP A 421 10.92 10.75 0.72
C ASP A 421 9.45 10.61 0.26
N ASN A 422 9.15 9.44 -0.29
CA ASN A 422 7.81 9.01 -0.67
C ASN A 422 7.10 8.37 0.56
N PRO A 423 5.99 8.94 1.09
CA PRO A 423 5.22 8.30 2.15
C PRO A 423 4.60 6.94 1.78
N GLY A 424 4.39 6.69 0.48
CA GLY A 424 4.07 5.38 -0.08
C GLY A 424 5.29 4.48 -0.28
N ALA A 425 6.25 4.58 0.64
CA ALA A 425 7.42 3.72 0.81
C ALA A 425 8.04 3.90 2.22
N GLY A 426 7.27 4.41 3.19
CA GLY A 426 7.73 4.73 4.55
C GLY A 426 8.40 6.10 4.74
N GLY A 427 8.49 6.92 3.69
CA GLY A 427 9.01 8.30 3.78
C GLY A 427 8.20 9.20 4.74
N ALA A 428 8.87 10.21 5.29
CA ALA A 428 8.28 11.13 6.26
C ALA A 428 7.45 12.25 5.59
N SER A 429 7.66 12.50 4.30
CA SER A 429 7.21 13.69 3.55
C SER A 429 7.79 14.99 4.09
N MET A 430 8.97 15.00 4.72
CA MET A 430 9.55 16.19 5.34
C MET A 430 11.04 16.43 5.05
N THR A 431 11.69 15.63 4.20
CA THR A 431 13.09 15.89 3.83
C THR A 431 13.20 17.13 2.95
N THR A 432 14.19 17.97 3.21
CA THR A 432 14.25 19.33 2.62
C THR A 432 15.25 19.48 1.48
N GLY A 433 15.92 18.40 1.06
CA GLY A 433 17.01 18.45 0.06
C GLY A 433 16.64 19.18 -1.22
N PHE A 434 15.56 18.75 -1.91
CA PHE A 434 15.07 19.44 -3.10
C PHE A 434 14.65 20.89 -2.82
N LEU A 435 14.01 21.20 -1.69
CA LEU A 435 13.64 22.57 -1.34
C LEU A 435 14.90 23.46 -1.18
N LYS A 436 15.95 22.95 -0.52
CA LYS A 436 17.24 23.63 -0.42
C LYS A 436 17.87 23.82 -1.81
N GLY A 437 17.94 22.77 -2.62
CA GLY A 437 18.52 22.82 -3.97
C GLY A 437 17.79 23.77 -4.94
N LEU A 438 16.50 24.02 -4.70
CA LEU A 438 15.71 25.05 -5.38
C LEU A 438 15.99 26.47 -4.85
N ILE A 439 16.10 26.65 -3.53
CA ILE A 439 16.45 27.94 -2.90
C ILE A 439 17.85 28.39 -3.32
N ASP A 440 18.84 27.48 -3.28
CA ASP A 440 20.21 27.73 -3.71
C ASP A 440 20.28 28.21 -5.17
N ARG A 441 19.47 27.59 -6.04
CA ARG A 441 19.32 27.95 -7.47
C ARG A 441 18.50 29.22 -7.72
N LYS A 442 17.85 29.80 -6.69
CA LYS A 442 16.85 30.88 -6.79
C LYS A 442 15.73 30.53 -7.79
N ALA A 443 15.19 29.32 -7.65
CA ALA A 443 14.14 28.81 -8.50
C ALA A 443 12.92 29.75 -8.62
N GLU A 444 12.39 29.86 -9.84
CA GLU A 444 11.17 30.59 -10.17
C GLU A 444 10.12 29.67 -10.78
N ASN A 445 8.84 30.03 -10.63
CA ASN A 445 7.71 29.31 -11.21
C ASN A 445 7.80 27.80 -10.94
N THR A 446 8.10 27.44 -9.68
CA THR A 446 8.33 26.06 -9.26
C THR A 446 7.45 25.69 -8.06
N LEU A 447 6.83 24.50 -8.10
CA LEU A 447 5.96 23.98 -7.04
C LEU A 447 6.65 22.81 -6.32
N LEU A 448 6.46 22.68 -5.00
CA LEU A 448 6.84 21.49 -4.23
C LEU A 448 5.65 21.03 -3.36
N ALA A 449 5.26 19.76 -3.50
CA ALA A 449 4.16 19.16 -2.73
C ALA A 449 4.43 17.67 -2.42
N LEU A 450 4.04 17.12 -1.27
CA LEU A 450 3.45 17.71 -0.07
C LEU A 450 4.47 17.61 1.06
N LEU A 451 4.73 18.71 1.78
CA LEU A 451 5.51 18.64 3.02
C LEU A 451 4.57 18.38 4.22
N HIS A 452 4.87 17.32 4.98
CA HIS A 452 4.20 17.00 6.23
C HIS A 452 4.82 17.85 7.35
N GLU A 453 4.26 19.05 7.53
CA GLU A 453 4.78 20.08 8.43
C GLU A 453 3.67 20.65 9.33
N PRO A 454 3.18 19.87 10.32
CA PRO A 454 2.05 20.29 11.16
C PRO A 454 2.30 21.59 11.94
N GLY A 455 3.55 21.82 12.39
CA GLY A 455 3.93 23.02 13.12
C GLY A 455 3.93 24.29 12.24
N ILE A 456 4.42 24.18 11.00
CA ILE A 456 4.37 25.29 10.05
C ILE A 456 2.93 25.56 9.60
N ALA A 457 2.13 24.52 9.34
CA ALA A 457 0.71 24.67 9.03
C ALA A 457 -0.07 25.36 10.17
N ALA A 458 0.14 24.95 11.43
CA ALA A 458 -0.45 25.61 12.59
C ALA A 458 -0.03 27.09 12.71
N THR A 459 1.25 27.39 12.45
CA THR A 459 1.79 28.76 12.47
C THR A 459 1.17 29.63 11.37
N ALA A 460 1.03 29.08 10.16
CA ALA A 460 0.40 29.76 9.03
C ALA A 460 -1.09 30.05 9.27
N HIS A 461 -1.82 29.12 9.90
CA HIS A 461 -3.22 29.33 10.30
C HIS A 461 -3.37 30.39 11.40
N GLN A 462 -2.39 30.53 12.30
CA GLN A 462 -2.39 31.58 13.34
C GLN A 462 -2.03 32.97 12.78
N ALA A 463 -1.08 33.05 11.85
CA ALA A 463 -0.64 34.31 11.25
C ALA A 463 -1.62 34.83 10.16
N GLY A 464 -2.29 33.93 9.45
CA GLY A 464 -3.29 34.26 8.44
C GLY A 464 -2.73 34.51 7.04
N LYS A 465 -3.62 34.49 6.04
CA LYS A 465 -3.29 34.75 4.63
C LYS A 465 -2.71 36.17 4.44
N GLY A 466 -1.64 36.27 3.66
CA GLY A 466 -0.93 37.51 3.35
C GLY A 466 0.10 37.93 4.40
N ALA A 467 0.23 37.20 5.52
CA ALA A 467 1.31 37.44 6.47
C ALA A 467 2.63 36.80 5.99
N MET A 468 3.74 37.45 6.34
CA MET A 468 5.10 36.90 6.21
C MET A 468 5.49 36.21 7.51
N ILE A 469 5.90 34.96 7.44
CA ILE A 469 6.42 34.18 8.57
C ILE A 469 7.85 33.71 8.31
N ASP A 470 8.67 33.70 9.35
CA ASP A 470 9.96 33.01 9.34
C ASP A 470 9.71 31.55 9.76
N VAL A 471 10.18 30.59 8.96
CA VAL A 471 9.92 29.16 9.11
C VAL A 471 11.23 28.38 9.16
N THR A 472 11.28 27.37 10.02
CA THR A 472 12.38 26.41 10.06
C THR A 472 11.79 25.03 9.82
N PHE A 473 12.01 24.49 8.63
CA PHE A 473 11.74 23.08 8.34
C PHE A 473 12.76 22.25 9.13
N ALA A 474 12.29 21.25 9.88
CA ALA A 474 13.17 20.43 10.70
C ALA A 474 14.03 19.49 9.81
N ALA A 475 15.17 19.05 10.32
CA ALA A 475 15.77 17.82 9.80
C ALA A 475 14.85 16.65 10.21
N SER A 476 14.50 15.78 9.26
CA SER A 476 13.67 14.59 9.53
C SER A 476 14.40 13.55 10.39
N GLY A 477 15.74 13.59 10.36
CA GLY A 477 16.61 12.54 10.93
C GLY A 477 16.71 11.29 10.05
N THR A 478 15.94 11.20 8.96
CA THR A 478 15.91 10.02 8.07
C THR A 478 16.87 10.12 6.88
N GLY A 479 17.18 11.33 6.40
CA GLY A 479 18.15 11.55 5.34
C GLY A 479 19.58 11.79 5.87
N PRO A 480 20.59 11.03 5.41
CA PRO A 480 21.99 11.31 5.73
C PRO A 480 22.42 12.73 5.34
N GLY A 481 22.98 13.47 6.29
CA GLY A 481 23.48 14.84 6.07
C GLY A 481 22.41 15.94 6.13
N GLU A 482 21.17 15.63 6.53
CA GLU A 482 20.14 16.65 6.73
C GLU A 482 20.50 17.66 7.85
N VAL A 483 20.12 18.91 7.61
CA VAL A 483 20.18 20.03 8.56
C VAL A 483 18.88 20.82 8.50
N PRO A 484 18.44 21.48 9.60
CA PRO A 484 17.26 22.33 9.57
C PRO A 484 17.38 23.45 8.52
N LEU A 485 16.32 23.66 7.76
CA LEU A 485 16.27 24.65 6.68
C LEU A 485 15.42 25.85 7.11
N ALA A 486 16.08 26.96 7.44
CA ALA A 486 15.43 28.23 7.70
C ALA A 486 15.09 28.96 6.39
N ALA A 487 13.87 29.48 6.29
CA ALA A 487 13.39 30.28 5.17
C ALA A 487 12.38 31.33 5.65
N ARG A 488 12.08 32.33 4.81
CA ARG A 488 11.00 33.29 5.05
C ARG A 488 9.93 33.10 3.98
N ALA A 489 8.68 32.95 4.43
CA ALA A 489 7.56 32.53 3.59
C ALA A 489 6.38 33.51 3.65
N GLU A 490 5.75 33.76 2.51
CA GLU A 490 4.42 34.41 2.40
C GLU A 490 3.32 33.34 2.46
N ILE A 491 2.23 33.61 3.20
CA ILE A 491 1.08 32.68 3.28
C ILE A 491 0.07 33.03 2.18
N ILE A 492 0.11 32.31 1.06
CA ILE A 492 -0.73 32.57 -0.13
C ILE A 492 -2.17 32.08 0.05
N ALA A 493 -2.35 30.89 0.64
CA ALA A 493 -3.67 30.31 0.91
C ALA A 493 -3.63 29.37 2.12
N LEU A 494 -4.81 29.16 2.73
CA LEU A 494 -5.04 28.28 3.87
C LEU A 494 -6.26 27.39 3.57
N SER A 495 -6.24 26.16 4.05
CA SER A 495 -7.36 25.21 3.98
C SER A 495 -7.47 24.41 5.28
N ASP A 496 -8.67 23.89 5.59
CA ASP A 496 -8.88 22.90 6.65
C ASP A 496 -8.47 21.47 6.23
N GLY A 497 -8.05 21.31 4.96
CA GLY A 497 -7.57 20.06 4.37
C GLY A 497 -8.65 19.17 3.79
N ARG A 498 -9.92 19.60 3.73
CA ARG A 498 -11.04 18.78 3.24
C ARG A 498 -11.35 19.09 1.77
N PHE A 499 -11.22 18.09 0.91
CA PHE A 499 -11.52 18.22 -0.52
C PHE A 499 -11.90 16.89 -1.16
N THR A 500 -12.42 16.93 -2.39
CA THR A 500 -12.68 15.74 -3.21
C THR A 500 -11.42 15.40 -4.00
N GLY A 501 -10.87 14.20 -3.80
CA GLY A 501 -9.68 13.74 -4.52
C GLY A 501 -9.97 13.45 -5.99
N THR A 502 -9.01 13.76 -6.85
CA THR A 502 -9.11 13.57 -8.31
C THR A 502 -8.40 12.30 -8.79
N GLY A 503 -8.61 11.96 -10.06
CA GLY A 503 -7.92 10.85 -10.72
C GLY A 503 -8.42 9.44 -10.39
N PRO A 504 -7.96 8.44 -11.14
CA PRO A 504 -8.40 7.05 -11.02
C PRO A 504 -7.93 6.34 -9.75
N MET A 505 -6.79 6.75 -9.15
CA MET A 505 -6.31 6.14 -7.90
C MET A 505 -7.26 6.47 -6.73
N VAL A 506 -7.63 7.74 -6.56
CA VAL A 506 -8.52 8.16 -5.46
C VAL A 506 -10.00 7.97 -5.80
N GLY A 507 -10.38 8.00 -7.09
CA GLY A 507 -11.74 7.65 -7.51
C GLY A 507 -12.83 8.60 -7.00
N GLY A 508 -12.55 9.90 -6.91
CA GLY A 508 -13.53 10.91 -6.48
C GLY A 508 -13.82 10.93 -4.98
N GLN A 509 -13.03 10.27 -4.15
CA GLN A 509 -13.31 10.16 -2.71
C GLN A 509 -12.90 11.40 -1.90
N PRO A 510 -13.57 11.68 -0.76
CA PRO A 510 -13.14 12.71 0.18
C PRO A 510 -11.72 12.41 0.71
N ILE A 511 -10.85 13.43 0.71
CA ILE A 511 -9.55 13.41 1.39
C ILE A 511 -9.60 14.41 2.56
N ASN A 512 -8.92 14.07 3.65
CA ASN A 512 -8.66 14.96 4.77
C ASN A 512 -7.16 15.07 5.06
N MET A 513 -6.53 16.17 4.64
CA MET A 513 -5.14 16.54 4.98
C MET A 513 -4.99 17.23 6.35
N GLY A 514 -6.12 17.59 6.99
CA GLY A 514 -6.17 18.55 8.08
C GLY A 514 -5.60 19.94 7.70
N PRO A 515 -5.43 20.87 8.66
CA PRO A 515 -4.93 22.22 8.40
C PRO A 515 -3.73 22.24 7.45
N SER A 516 -3.94 22.90 6.32
CA SER A 516 -2.99 22.93 5.20
C SER A 516 -2.77 24.36 4.74
N ALA A 517 -1.61 24.64 4.15
CA ALA A 517 -1.23 25.97 3.68
C ALA A 517 -0.43 25.91 2.38
N TRP A 518 -0.65 26.92 1.54
CA TRP A 518 0.21 27.28 0.42
C TRP A 518 1.13 28.40 0.89
N LEU A 519 2.42 28.10 0.94
CA LEU A 519 3.50 29.01 1.30
C LEU A 519 4.30 29.40 0.06
N ARG A 520 4.84 30.62 0.00
CA ARG A 520 5.76 31.06 -1.05
C ARG A 520 7.10 31.50 -0.49
N ILE A 521 8.18 30.90 -0.98
CA ILE A 521 9.57 31.18 -0.61
C ILE A 521 10.29 31.66 -1.87
N GLY A 522 10.36 32.98 -2.05
CA GLY A 522 10.87 33.58 -3.28
C GLY A 522 10.00 33.21 -4.49
N GLY A 523 10.59 32.57 -5.49
CA GLY A 523 9.89 32.06 -6.68
C GLY A 523 9.40 30.61 -6.57
N ILE A 524 9.47 30.02 -5.37
CA ILE A 524 9.05 28.64 -5.08
C ILE A 524 7.75 28.65 -4.29
N ASP A 525 6.75 27.91 -4.77
CA ASP A 525 5.51 27.64 -4.07
C ASP A 525 5.58 26.26 -3.40
N VAL A 526 5.18 26.18 -2.13
CA VAL A 526 5.31 24.99 -1.27
C VAL A 526 3.97 24.70 -0.61
N VAL A 527 3.50 23.45 -0.72
CA VAL A 527 2.31 22.98 0.00
C VAL A 527 2.73 22.26 1.27
N VAL A 528 2.19 22.69 2.41
CA VAL A 528 2.33 22.02 3.72
C VAL A 528 0.98 21.51 4.24
N GLY A 529 0.97 20.40 4.96
CA GLY A 529 -0.23 19.82 5.58
C GLY A 529 0.05 19.04 6.86
N THR A 530 -0.98 18.88 7.69
CA THR A 530 -0.89 18.21 9.02
C THR A 530 -0.97 16.68 9.01
N VAL A 531 -1.41 16.07 7.90
CA VAL A 531 -1.51 14.61 7.76
C VAL A 531 -0.51 14.13 6.72
N ARG A 532 0.36 13.18 7.09
CA ARG A 532 1.28 12.51 6.17
C ARG A 532 0.49 11.80 5.08
N GLN A 533 0.80 12.08 3.81
CA GLN A 533 0.31 11.37 2.63
C GLN A 533 1.14 11.77 1.40
N GLN A 534 1.05 11.02 0.30
CA GLN A 534 1.62 11.43 -0.99
C GLN A 534 0.73 12.48 -1.68
N PRO A 535 1.26 13.23 -2.67
CA PRO A 535 0.46 13.96 -3.65
C PRO A 535 -0.24 13.01 -4.64
N HIS A 536 -1.13 12.13 -4.16
CA HIS A 536 -1.81 11.09 -4.96
C HIS A 536 -2.60 11.65 -6.16
N CYS A 537 -3.10 12.88 -6.05
CA CYS A 537 -3.94 13.54 -7.04
C CYS A 537 -3.68 15.05 -7.08
N ILE A 538 -4.01 15.73 -8.18
CA ILE A 538 -3.80 17.16 -8.35
C ILE A 538 -4.61 18.01 -7.35
N ALA A 539 -5.71 17.46 -6.84
CA ALA A 539 -6.55 18.10 -5.83
C ALA A 539 -5.80 18.42 -4.53
N VAL A 540 -4.69 17.73 -4.22
CA VAL A 540 -3.76 18.08 -3.13
C VAL A 540 -3.22 19.52 -3.25
N CYS A 541 -3.19 20.08 -4.47
CA CYS A 541 -2.80 21.47 -4.71
C CYS A 541 -3.99 22.34 -5.14
N THR A 542 -4.87 21.87 -6.03
CA THR A 542 -5.94 22.73 -6.58
C THR A 542 -6.98 23.16 -5.52
N HIS A 543 -7.14 22.43 -4.41
CA HIS A 543 -8.00 22.84 -3.31
C HIS A 543 -7.51 24.10 -2.56
N LEU A 544 -6.23 24.45 -2.69
CA LEU A 544 -5.65 25.72 -2.19
C LEU A 544 -5.71 26.84 -3.24
N GLY A 545 -6.30 26.59 -4.42
CA GLY A 545 -6.35 27.52 -5.55
C GLY A 545 -5.09 27.51 -6.43
N ILE A 546 -4.24 26.49 -6.32
CA ILE A 546 -3.03 26.34 -7.12
C ILE A 546 -3.39 25.83 -8.53
N ASP A 547 -3.11 26.63 -9.57
CA ASP A 547 -3.08 26.15 -10.95
C ASP A 547 -1.73 25.47 -11.24
N ILE A 548 -1.73 24.14 -11.29
CA ILE A 548 -0.52 23.36 -11.53
C ILE A 548 0.08 23.54 -12.94
N THR A 549 -0.65 24.15 -13.89
CA THR A 549 -0.16 24.36 -15.27
C THR A 549 0.75 25.58 -15.42
N GLY A 550 0.74 26.52 -14.46
CA GLY A 550 1.59 27.71 -14.48
C GLY A 550 3.06 27.48 -14.11
N TYR A 551 3.43 26.26 -13.71
CA TYR A 551 4.77 25.94 -13.21
C TYR A 551 5.69 25.37 -14.30
N LYS A 552 6.98 25.69 -14.24
CA LYS A 552 8.03 25.09 -15.09
C LYS A 552 8.47 23.73 -14.54
N VAL A 553 8.59 23.63 -13.22
CA VAL A 553 9.01 22.42 -12.51
C VAL A 553 8.04 22.17 -11.35
N VAL A 554 7.70 20.90 -11.12
CA VAL A 554 6.92 20.46 -9.94
C VAL A 554 7.67 19.32 -9.27
N VAL A 555 8.02 19.47 -7.99
CA VAL A 555 8.65 18.42 -7.18
C VAL A 555 7.58 17.72 -6.34
N LEU A 556 7.44 16.41 -6.50
CA LEU A 556 6.43 15.59 -5.83
C LEU A 556 7.06 14.54 -4.91
N LYS A 557 6.61 14.50 -3.65
CA LYS A 557 6.97 13.50 -2.62
C LYS A 557 6.31 12.14 -2.88
N SER A 558 6.68 11.49 -3.98
CA SER A 558 6.14 10.19 -4.43
C SER A 558 7.03 9.58 -5.53
N SER A 559 7.21 8.27 -5.52
CA SER A 559 7.99 7.55 -6.56
C SER A 559 7.22 7.43 -7.90
N VAL A 560 5.94 7.02 -7.84
CA VAL A 560 5.13 6.71 -9.03
C VAL A 560 3.64 7.04 -8.87
N HIS A 561 3.05 6.94 -7.67
CA HIS A 561 1.59 7.07 -7.46
C HIS A 561 0.97 8.33 -8.08
N PHE A 562 1.67 9.47 -7.99
CA PHE A 562 1.24 10.74 -8.58
C PHE A 562 0.88 10.61 -10.08
N ARG A 563 1.51 9.69 -10.83
CA ARG A 563 1.25 9.51 -12.27
C ARG A 563 -0.19 9.16 -12.60
N GLY A 564 -0.98 8.67 -11.63
CA GLY A 564 -2.39 8.34 -11.85
C GLY A 564 -3.21 9.55 -12.31
N ASP A 565 -2.87 10.76 -11.85
CA ASP A 565 -3.65 11.98 -12.06
C ASP A 565 -2.79 13.17 -12.56
N TRP A 566 -1.51 13.23 -12.17
CA TRP A 566 -0.60 14.30 -12.58
C TRP A 566 0.04 14.08 -13.95
N GLN A 567 0.15 12.82 -14.42
CA GLN A 567 0.86 12.49 -15.67
C GLN A 567 0.31 13.21 -16.93
N PRO A 568 -1.01 13.47 -17.09
CA PRO A 568 -1.54 14.26 -18.21
C PRO A 568 -1.09 15.73 -18.21
N TYR A 569 -0.71 16.28 -17.06
CA TYR A 569 -0.27 17.66 -16.88
C TYR A 569 1.25 17.82 -17.04
N ALA A 570 2.01 16.73 -17.04
CA ALA A 570 3.46 16.76 -17.26
C ALA A 570 3.82 16.87 -18.75
N ASP A 571 4.94 17.54 -19.03
CA ASP A 571 5.75 17.32 -20.24
C ASP A 571 6.47 15.97 -20.14
N SER A 572 7.26 15.83 -19.08
CA SER A 572 8.08 14.66 -18.80
C SER A 572 8.34 14.51 -17.31
N VAL A 573 8.90 13.37 -16.92
CA VAL A 573 9.24 13.04 -15.52
C VAL A 573 10.74 12.80 -15.39
N VAL A 574 11.30 13.21 -14.25
CA VAL A 574 12.64 12.87 -13.76
C VAL A 574 12.46 12.18 -12.42
N VAL A 575 13.01 10.97 -12.24
CA VAL A 575 13.08 10.34 -10.91
C VAL A 575 14.32 10.90 -10.20
N GLY A 576 14.14 11.46 -9.01
CA GLY A 576 15.16 12.19 -8.28
C GLY A 576 15.36 11.67 -6.85
N ALA A 577 16.60 11.65 -6.40
CA ALA A 577 17.00 11.19 -5.07
C ALA A 577 17.61 12.34 -4.24
N SER A 578 16.81 12.89 -3.34
CA SER A 578 17.28 13.55 -2.12
C SER A 578 17.63 12.47 -1.08
N PRO A 579 18.51 12.71 -0.08
CA PRO A 579 18.56 11.88 1.13
C PRO A 579 17.15 11.70 1.75
N GLY A 580 16.87 10.51 2.26
CA GLY A 580 15.59 10.11 2.86
C GLY A 580 15.47 8.60 3.10
N ALA A 581 14.37 8.15 3.74
CA ALA A 581 14.16 6.79 4.22
C ALA A 581 13.88 5.71 3.13
N ALA A 582 13.42 6.10 1.94
CA ALA A 582 12.95 5.19 0.90
C ALA A 582 13.98 5.03 -0.24
N LEU A 583 15.18 4.52 0.10
CA LEU A 583 16.30 4.40 -0.85
C LEU A 583 15.91 3.67 -2.16
N ASP A 584 16.14 4.33 -3.30
CA ASP A 584 15.75 3.81 -4.63
C ASP A 584 16.77 2.78 -5.16
N ASP A 585 18.05 3.08 -5.01
CA ASP A 585 19.12 2.15 -5.36
C ASP A 585 19.25 1.04 -4.32
N THR A 586 18.45 0.00 -4.54
CA THR A 586 18.46 -1.30 -3.84
C THR A 586 19.84 -1.89 -3.60
N GLY A 587 20.84 -1.60 -4.45
CA GLY A 587 22.23 -2.04 -4.26
C GLY A 587 23.01 -1.28 -3.18
N THR A 588 22.43 -0.25 -2.56
CA THR A 588 23.01 0.52 -1.44
C THR A 588 22.36 0.19 -0.09
N ILE A 589 21.22 -0.50 -0.11
CA ILE A 589 20.43 -0.80 1.10
C ILE A 589 21.16 -1.84 1.98
N PRO A 590 21.29 -1.60 3.30
CA PRO A 590 22.09 -2.42 4.21
C PRO A 590 21.37 -3.69 4.68
N PHE A 591 20.78 -4.45 3.75
CA PHE A 591 20.09 -5.72 4.06
C PHE A 591 20.99 -6.74 4.76
N VAL A 592 20.37 -7.55 5.62
CA VAL A 592 21.00 -8.65 6.38
C VAL A 592 20.30 -9.99 6.13
N HIS A 593 18.98 -10.01 5.87
CA HIS A 593 18.16 -11.22 5.95
C HIS A 593 17.91 -11.94 4.61
N LEU A 594 18.23 -11.31 3.47
CA LEU A 594 17.90 -11.78 2.12
C LEU A 594 18.39 -13.21 1.79
N ARG A 595 17.62 -13.91 0.93
CA ARG A 595 18.01 -15.17 0.28
C ARG A 595 19.44 -15.10 -0.30
N PRO A 596 20.34 -16.09 -0.03
CA PRO A 596 21.78 -15.99 -0.36
C PRO A 596 22.19 -15.75 -1.82
N ASN A 597 21.27 -15.93 -2.78
CA ASN A 597 21.53 -15.80 -4.22
C ASN A 597 20.71 -14.68 -4.89
N VAL A 598 20.13 -13.73 -4.15
CA VAL A 598 19.45 -12.56 -4.76
C VAL A 598 20.44 -11.41 -4.99
N ARG A 599 20.50 -10.90 -6.21
CA ARG A 599 21.29 -9.70 -6.54
C ARG A 599 20.61 -8.46 -5.99
N ARG A 600 21.31 -7.69 -5.15
CA ARG A 600 20.76 -6.48 -4.51
C ARG A 600 20.43 -5.36 -5.51
N ARG A 601 20.99 -5.38 -6.72
CA ARG A 601 20.69 -4.46 -7.82
C ARG A 601 20.62 -5.29 -9.12
N PRO A 602 19.74 -4.96 -10.09
CA PRO A 602 19.75 -5.64 -11.38
C PRO A 602 21.15 -5.61 -12.03
N MET A 603 21.56 -6.70 -12.67
CA MET A 603 22.87 -6.88 -13.30
C MET A 603 24.10 -6.75 -12.38
N SER A 604 23.94 -6.70 -11.04
CA SER A 604 25.10 -6.71 -10.14
C SER A 604 25.78 -8.08 -10.10
N ASN A 605 26.99 -8.12 -9.55
CA ASN A 605 27.49 -9.39 -9.01
C ASN A 605 26.69 -9.76 -7.75
N HIS A 606 26.80 -11.02 -7.32
CA HIS A 606 26.31 -11.49 -6.02
C HIS A 606 27.24 -11.01 -4.89
#